data_AF-A0A1I7GW09-F1
#
_entry.id   AF-A0A1I7GW09-F1
#
_cell.length_a   1.000
_cell.length_b   1.000
_cell.length_c   1.000
_cell.angle_alpha   90.00
_cell.angle_beta   90.00
_cell.angle_gamma   90.00
#
_symmetry.space_group_name_H-M   'P 1'
#
loop_
_entity.id
_entity.type
_entity.pdbx_description
1 polymer ?
#
loop_
_entity_poly.entity_id
_entity_poly.type
_entity_poly.pdbx_seq_one_letter_code
_entity_poly.pdbx_strand_id
1 'polypeptide(L)'
;MEIEQYYDKIYRYCYFKVNNKTLAEDLTQETFLRFLGAECTYPDRYLYTIAKNLCIDEYRKNKPELTDINNCEEELGIQSGFENAIVDKLSIRQALDEISDEDRELLILRYVNDEGPRGRG
;
A
#
# COMPACT_ATOMS: atom_id res chain seq x y z
N MET A 1 -1.74 10.26 22.41
CA MET A 1 -1.33 10.10 20.99
C MET A 1 -2.58 9.66 20.26
N GLU A 2 -3.11 10.48 19.36
CA GLU A 2 -4.38 10.18 18.69
C GLU A 2 -4.12 9.22 17.52
N ILE A 3 -4.14 7.92 17.83
CA ILE A 3 -4.00 6.82 16.86
C ILE A 3 -5.01 6.95 15.71
N GLU A 4 -6.18 7.53 15.99
CA GLU A 4 -7.24 7.81 15.02
C GLU A 4 -6.76 8.63 13.82
N GLN A 5 -5.78 9.52 14.00
CA GLN A 5 -5.21 10.34 12.93
C GLN A 5 -4.42 9.52 11.90
N TYR A 6 -3.91 8.35 12.29
CA TYR A 6 -3.18 7.45 11.42
C TYR A 6 -4.09 6.46 10.71
N TYR A 7 -5.33 6.27 11.17
CA TYR A 7 -6.20 5.23 10.63
C TYR A 7 -6.46 5.43 9.13
N ASP A 8 -6.91 6.63 8.73
CA ASP A 8 -7.17 6.96 7.32
C ASP A 8 -5.88 6.85 6.48
N LYS A 9 -4.74 7.24 7.05
CA LYS A 9 -3.44 7.15 6.37
C LYS A 9 -3.02 5.70 6.11
N ILE A 10 -3.10 4.85 7.13
CA ILE A 10 -2.73 3.44 7.01
C ILE A 10 -3.72 2.71 6.11
N TYR A 11 -5.02 3.02 6.21
CA TYR A 11 -6.02 2.49 5.29
C TYR A 11 -5.70 2.81 3.84
N ARG A 12 -5.46 4.09 3.52
CA ARG A 12 -5.11 4.50 2.16
C ARG A 12 -3.80 3.86 1.69
N TYR A 13 -2.81 3.78 2.56
CA TYR A 13 -1.55 3.10 2.26
C TYR A 13 -1.79 1.64 1.87
N CYS A 14 -2.50 0.87 2.70
CA CYS A 14 -2.85 -0.52 2.40
C CYS A 14 -3.68 -0.61 1.11
N TYR A 15 -4.66 0.28 0.93
CA TYR A 15 -5.50 0.32 -0.27
C TYR A 15 -4.67 0.55 -1.55
N PHE A 16 -3.71 1.47 -1.54
CA PHE A 16 -2.80 1.68 -2.68
C PHE A 16 -1.89 0.47 -2.95
N LYS A 17 -1.60 -0.34 -1.92
CA LYS A 17 -0.75 -1.53 -2.04
C LYS A 17 -1.49 -2.76 -2.56
N VAL A 18 -2.73 -2.98 -2.13
CA VAL A 18 -3.48 -4.21 -2.47
C VAL A 18 -4.65 -4.02 -3.42
N ASN A 19 -5.06 -2.76 -3.64
CA ASN A 19 -6.20 -2.36 -4.45
C ASN A 19 -7.50 -3.18 -4.20
N ASN A 20 -7.73 -3.56 -2.95
CA ASN A 20 -8.92 -4.27 -2.53
C ASN A 20 -9.38 -3.64 -1.22
N LYS A 21 -10.62 -3.14 -1.19
CA LYS A 21 -11.15 -2.40 -0.03
C LYS A 21 -11.21 -3.28 1.22
N THR A 22 -11.81 -4.46 1.11
CA THR A 22 -11.94 -5.40 2.23
C THR A 22 -10.58 -5.84 2.74
N LEU A 23 -9.68 -6.20 1.83
CA LEU A 23 -8.34 -6.60 2.22
C LEU A 23 -7.55 -5.44 2.86
N ALA A 24 -7.70 -4.22 2.35
CA ALA A 24 -7.08 -3.05 2.94
C ALA A 24 -7.63 -2.74 4.34
N GLU A 25 -8.93 -2.92 4.57
CA GLU A 25 -9.55 -2.81 5.91
C GLU A 25 -8.96 -3.85 6.87
N ASP A 26 -8.84 -5.10 6.44
CA ASP A 26 -8.28 -6.19 7.25
C ASP A 26 -6.80 -5.94 7.60
N LEU A 27 -5.98 -5.57 6.62
CA LEU A 27 -4.56 -5.26 6.82
C LEU A 27 -4.36 -4.04 7.72
N THR A 28 -5.26 -3.06 7.63
CA THR A 28 -5.26 -1.88 8.50
C THR A 28 -5.57 -2.27 9.95
N GLN A 29 -6.62 -3.06 10.16
CA GLN A 29 -6.97 -3.54 11.50
C GLN A 29 -5.82 -4.34 12.12
N GLU A 30 -5.25 -5.28 11.37
CA GLU A 30 -4.11 -6.09 11.81
C GLU A 30 -2.88 -5.22 12.13
N THR A 31 -2.65 -4.16 11.35
CA THR A 31 -1.57 -3.19 11.61
C THR A 31 -1.72 -2.56 13.00
N PHE A 32 -2.91 -2.06 13.32
CA PHE A 32 -3.16 -1.41 14.61
C PHE A 32 -3.16 -2.41 15.76
N LEU A 33 -3.64 -3.64 15.55
CA LEU A 33 -3.57 -4.70 16.56
C LEU A 33 -2.12 -5.01 16.95
N ARG A 34 -1.22 -5.14 15.97
CA ARG A 34 0.22 -5.35 16.24
C ARG A 34 0.89 -4.14 16.87
N PHE A 35 0.46 -2.94 16.47
CA PHE A 35 0.97 -1.69 17.01
C PHE A 35 0.62 -1.50 18.49
N LEU A 36 -0.63 -1.77 18.88
CA LEU A 36 -1.10 -1.62 20.26
C LEU A 36 -0.37 -2.55 21.25
N GLY A 37 0.18 -3.67 20.77
CA GLY A 37 0.98 -4.59 21.57
C GLY A 37 2.45 -4.20 21.75
N ALA A 38 2.90 -3.08 21.17
CA ALA A 38 4.30 -2.70 21.13
C ALA A 38 4.57 -1.35 21.82
N GLU A 39 5.64 -1.30 22.61
CA GLU A 39 6.23 -0.02 23.03
C GLU A 39 7.16 0.48 21.92
N CYS A 40 6.88 1.67 21.36
CA CYS A 40 7.75 2.25 20.34
C CYS A 40 7.96 3.75 20.51
N THR A 41 9.16 4.21 20.14
CA THR A 41 9.58 5.61 20.20
C THR A 41 9.10 6.41 18.98
N TYR A 42 8.89 5.74 17.83
CA TYR A 42 8.52 6.36 16.55
C TYR A 42 7.26 5.68 15.99
N PRO A 43 6.06 6.09 16.43
CA PRO A 43 4.81 5.39 16.18
C PRO A 43 4.40 5.39 14.70
N ASP A 44 4.63 6.51 14.02
CA ASP A 44 4.38 6.69 12.59
C ASP A 44 5.20 5.71 11.74
N ARG A 45 6.52 5.68 11.93
CA ARG A 45 7.43 4.78 11.23
C ARG A 45 7.08 3.32 11.51
N TYR A 46 6.72 3.02 12.75
CA TYR A 46 6.41 1.65 13.15
C TYR A 46 5.10 1.15 12.52
N LEU A 47 4.06 1.99 12.48
CA LEU A 47 2.80 1.67 11.79
C LEU A 47 3.02 1.36 10.30
N TYR A 48 3.76 2.22 9.58
CA TYR A 48 4.05 1.97 8.17
C TYR A 48 4.93 0.73 7.95
N THR A 49 5.84 0.43 8.88
CA THR A 49 6.66 -0.79 8.81
C THR A 49 5.79 -2.05 8.92
N ILE A 50 4.86 -2.06 9.87
CA ILE A 50 3.93 -3.18 10.04
C ILE A 50 3.04 -3.34 8.79
N ALA A 51 2.41 -2.25 8.34
CA ALA A 51 1.53 -2.25 7.18
C ALA A 51 2.25 -2.74 5.91
N LYS A 52 3.48 -2.25 5.67
CA LYS A 52 4.32 -2.69 4.54
C LYS A 52 4.57 -4.19 4.57
N ASN A 53 4.98 -4.72 5.72
CA ASN A 53 5.26 -6.15 5.87
C ASN A 53 4.02 -7.01 5.63
N LEU A 54 2.88 -6.59 6.18
CA LEU A 54 1.60 -7.27 5.97
C LEU A 54 1.18 -7.29 4.50
N CYS A 55 1.34 -6.17 3.78
CA CYS A 55 1.04 -6.10 2.34
C CYS A 55 1.98 -7.02 1.52
N ILE A 56 3.26 -7.08 1.87
CA ILE A 56 4.24 -7.97 1.22
C ILE A 56 3.88 -9.44 1.45
N ASP A 57 3.53 -9.80 2.69
CA ASP A 57 3.15 -11.16 3.04
C ASP A 57 1.87 -11.58 2.32
N GLU A 58 0.91 -10.67 2.19
CA GLU A 58 -0.32 -10.92 1.46
C GLU A 58 -0.09 -11.11 -0.04
N TYR A 59 0.80 -10.32 -0.64
CA TYR A 59 1.21 -10.53 -2.02
C TYR A 59 1.88 -11.89 -2.21
N ARG A 60 2.76 -12.31 -1.28
CA ARG A 60 3.43 -13.61 -1.34
C ARG A 60 2.45 -14.78 -1.26
N LYS A 61 1.41 -14.69 -0.44
CA LYS A 61 0.37 -15.74 -0.31
C LYS A 61 -0.49 -15.89 -1.56
N ASN A 62 -0.75 -14.79 -2.26
CA ASN A 62 -1.59 -14.78 -3.45
C ASN A 62 -0.80 -15.07 -4.74
N LYS A 63 0.54 -15.12 -4.67
CA LYS A 63 1.36 -15.60 -5.78
C LYS A 63 1.26 -17.13 -5.80
N PRO A 64 0.71 -17.76 -6.87
CA PRO A 64 0.75 -19.21 -6.99
C PRO A 64 2.21 -19.67 -6.90
N GLU A 65 2.49 -20.74 -6.15
CA GLU A 65 3.80 -21.38 -6.08
C GLU A 65 4.22 -21.83 -7.49
N LEU A 66 4.80 -20.92 -8.26
CA LEU A 66 5.56 -21.24 -9.45
C LEU A 66 6.96 -21.64 -8.98
N THR A 67 7.06 -22.86 -8.47
CA THR A 67 8.33 -23.59 -8.44
C THR A 67 8.70 -23.91 -9.89
N ASP A 68 9.29 -22.95 -10.61
CA ASP A 68 10.30 -23.19 -11.66
C ASP A 68 10.73 -21.86 -12.31
N ILE A 69 11.96 -21.45 -11.97
CA ILE A 69 13.03 -20.98 -12.86
C ILE A 69 12.62 -20.09 -14.06
N ASN A 70 13.03 -18.82 -13.96
CA ASN A 70 13.20 -17.84 -15.05
C ASN A 70 11.91 -17.38 -15.76
N ASN A 71 11.67 -16.06 -15.68
CA ASN A 71 10.58 -15.28 -16.30
C ASN A 71 9.28 -15.18 -15.50
N CYS A 72 9.24 -14.25 -14.55
CA CYS A 72 8.05 -13.43 -14.31
C CYS A 72 8.49 -12.10 -13.67
N GLU A 73 9.05 -11.22 -14.52
CA GLU A 73 8.63 -9.82 -14.49
C GLU A 73 7.09 -9.79 -14.60
N GLU A 74 6.43 -8.78 -14.03
CA GLU A 74 4.96 -8.68 -13.80
C GLU A 74 4.51 -9.33 -12.47
N GLU A 75 3.81 -8.69 -11.54
CA GLU A 75 3.09 -7.43 -11.51
C GLU A 75 3.36 -6.78 -10.15
N LEU A 76 3.99 -5.60 -10.13
CA LEU A 76 3.68 -4.64 -9.08
C LEU A 76 2.20 -4.30 -9.26
N GLY A 77 1.36 -4.80 -8.37
CA GLY A 77 -0.10 -4.77 -8.43
C GLY A 77 -0.71 -3.36 -8.54
N ILE A 78 -0.57 -2.73 -9.71
CA ILE A 78 -1.48 -1.72 -10.22
C ILE A 78 -2.60 -2.46 -10.99
N GLN A 79 -3.22 -3.45 -10.36
CA GLN A 79 -4.51 -3.92 -10.84
C GLN A 79 -5.58 -3.05 -10.17
N SER A 80 -6.13 -2.11 -10.96
CA SER A 80 -7.49 -1.53 -10.93
C SER A 80 -7.94 -0.51 -9.85
N GLY A 81 -7.13 0.51 -9.50
CA GLY A 81 -7.56 1.59 -8.59
C GLY A 81 -7.87 2.94 -9.23
N PHE A 82 -7.44 3.17 -10.47
CA PHE A 82 -7.64 4.42 -11.19
C PHE A 82 -8.47 4.17 -12.45
N GLU A 83 -9.77 4.06 -12.30
CA GLU A 83 -10.70 4.09 -13.43
C GLU A 83 -11.12 5.53 -13.74
N ASN A 84 -10.43 6.19 -14.70
CA ASN A 84 -11.02 6.98 -15.79
C ASN A 84 -9.92 7.42 -16.79
N ALA A 85 -10.20 7.38 -18.11
CA ALA A 85 -9.35 7.70 -19.28
C ALA A 85 -8.31 6.65 -19.75
N ILE A 86 -8.63 5.88 -20.80
CA ILE A 86 -7.84 4.74 -21.30
C ILE A 86 -6.53 5.14 -22.00
N VAL A 87 -6.43 6.35 -22.56
CA VAL A 87 -5.29 6.81 -23.36
C VAL A 87 -4.14 7.38 -22.50
N ASP A 88 -4.46 8.10 -21.42
CA ASP A 88 -3.45 8.64 -20.48
C ASP A 88 -2.87 7.57 -19.55
N LYS A 89 -3.53 6.41 -19.40
CA LYS A 89 -3.11 5.35 -18.50
C LYS A 89 -1.94 4.52 -19.02
N LEU A 90 -1.80 4.40 -20.34
CA LEU A 90 -0.70 3.64 -20.91
C LEU A 90 0.63 4.37 -20.68
N SER A 91 0.64 5.69 -20.87
CA SER A 91 1.81 6.53 -20.62
C SER A 91 2.14 6.64 -19.13
N ILE A 92 1.13 6.76 -18.26
CA ILE A 92 1.35 6.74 -16.80
C ILE A 92 1.89 5.38 -16.35
N ARG A 93 1.36 4.25 -16.85
CA ARG A 93 1.89 2.92 -16.51
C ARG A 93 3.33 2.75 -16.96
N GLN A 94 3.65 3.12 -18.20
CA GLN A 94 5.02 3.07 -18.72
C GLN A 94 5.98 3.93 -17.90
N ALA A 95 5.58 5.14 -17.53
CA ALA A 95 6.39 6.01 -16.67
C ALA A 95 6.54 5.46 -15.23
N LEU A 96 5.53 4.76 -14.71
CA LEU A 96 5.60 4.11 -13.39
C LEU A 96 6.45 2.84 -13.42
N ASP A 97 6.57 2.16 -14.55
CA ASP A 97 7.44 0.97 -14.71
C ASP A 97 8.93 1.35 -14.75
N GLU A 98 9.25 2.60 -15.10
CA GLU A 98 10.61 3.17 -14.99
C GLU A 98 10.98 3.57 -13.56
N ILE A 99 10.02 3.59 -12.64
CA ILE A 99 10.22 4.01 -11.25
C ILE A 99 10.59 2.80 -10.39
N SER A 100 11.69 2.94 -9.64
CA SER A 100 12.12 1.92 -8.69
C SER A 100 11.08 1.67 -7.61
N ASP A 101 11.08 0.48 -7.01
CA ASP A 101 10.18 0.16 -5.89
C ASP A 101 10.32 1.13 -4.71
N GLU A 102 11.53 1.65 -4.50
CA GLU A 102 11.84 2.62 -3.46
C GLU A 102 11.22 3.99 -3.74
N ASP A 103 11.32 4.47 -4.98
CA ASP A 103 10.72 5.74 -5.41
C ASP A 103 9.19 5.65 -5.44
N ARG A 104 8.64 4.49 -5.82
CA ARG A 104 7.21 4.21 -5.76
C ARG A 104 6.70 4.21 -4.32
N GLU A 105 7.46 3.63 -3.39
CA GLU A 105 7.17 3.68 -1.96
C GLU A 105 7.12 5.14 -1.46
N LEU A 106 8.10 5.96 -1.85
CA LEU A 106 8.15 7.37 -1.49
C LEU A 106 6.95 8.15 -2.03
N LEU A 107 6.52 7.88 -3.26
CA LEU A 107 5.35 8.52 -3.86
C LEU A 107 4.06 8.18 -3.11
N ILE A 108 3.85 6.91 -2.76
CA ILE A 108 2.68 6.49 -1.98
C ILE A 108 2.69 7.14 -0.59
N LEU A 109 3.84 7.10 0.10
CA LEU A 109 3.99 7.71 1.42
C LEU A 109 3.74 9.22 1.37
N ARG A 110 4.25 9.91 0.35
CA ARG A 110 4.02 11.34 0.14
C ARG A 110 2.54 11.62 -0.07
N TYR A 111 1.89 10.91 -0.99
CA TYR A 111 0.48 11.13 -1.33
C TYR A 111 -0.45 10.91 -0.13
N VAL A 112 -0.25 9.80 0.59
CA VAL A 112 -1.06 9.45 1.77
C VAL A 112 -0.88 10.44 2.92
N ASN A 113 0.31 11.04 3.05
CA ASN A 113 0.59 12.02 4.11
C ASN A 113 0.22 13.46 3.73
N ASP A 114 0.30 13.82 2.46
CA ASP A 114 -0.01 15.15 1.95
C ASP A 114 -1.52 15.38 1.78
N GLU A 115 -2.28 14.32 1.53
CA GLU A 115 -3.73 14.40 1.63
C GLU A 115 -4.16 14.44 3.09
N GLY A 116 -4.24 15.66 3.64
CA GLY A 116 -5.05 15.94 4.82
C GLY A 116 -6.50 15.45 4.61
N PRO A 117 -7.27 15.21 5.70
CA PRO A 117 -8.55 14.53 5.65
C PRO A 117 -9.47 15.22 4.64
N ARG A 118 -9.57 14.64 3.45
CA ARG A 118 -10.50 15.13 2.43
C ARG A 118 -11.88 14.94 3.01
N GLY A 119 -12.53 16.07 3.28
CA GLY A 119 -13.86 16.13 3.84
C GLY A 119 -14.78 15.12 3.15
N ARG A 120 -15.44 14.31 3.98
CA ARG A 120 -16.73 13.75 3.61
C ARG A 120 -17.66 14.93 3.33
N GLY A 121 -17.83 15.25 2.06
CA GLY A 121 -18.97 15.99 1.54
C GLY A 121 -20.03 15.02 1.09
#